data_AF-A0A965CNB0-F1
#
_entry.id   AF-A0A965CNB0-F1
#
_cell.length_a   1.000
_cell.length_b   1.000
_cell.length_c   1.000
_cell.angle_alpha   90.00
_cell.angle_beta   90.00
_cell.angle_gamma   90.00
#
_symmetry.space_group_name_H-M   'P 1'
#
loop_
_entity.id
_entity.type
_entity.pdbx_description
1 polymer ?
#
loop_
_entity_poly.entity_id
_entity_poly.type
_entity_poly.pdbx_seq_one_letter_code
_entity_poly.pdbx_strand_id
1 'polypeptide(L)' 'MLWVVERIAFFNLVRHFGPVSTVQAVNLATVSTVIMGAMIYGEEIDARIIVSAALVIIALWLNAKAERQRQLA' A
#
# COMPACT_ATOMS: atom_id res chain seq x y z
N MET A 1 6.51 -19.63 -9.03
CA MET A 1 5.69 -20.12 -7.89
C MET A 1 5.32 -19.03 -6.90
N LEU A 2 6.26 -18.18 -6.45
CA LEU A 2 5.97 -17.09 -5.50
C LEU A 2 4.85 -16.14 -5.95
N TRP A 3 4.87 -15.72 -7.22
CA TRP A 3 3.81 -14.88 -7.80
C TRP A 3 2.40 -15.52 -7.70
N VAL A 4 2.27 -16.85 -7.84
CA VAL A 4 0.98 -17.53 -7.70
C VAL A 4 0.47 -17.43 -6.26
N VAL A 5 1.35 -17.63 -5.28
CA VAL A 5 1.01 -17.51 -3.85
C VAL A 5 0.56 -16.08 -3.51
N GLU A 6 1.26 -15.07 -4.04
CA GLU A 6 0.89 -13.67 -3.90
C GLU A 6 -0.52 -13.39 -4.45
N ARG A 7 -0.85 -13.93 -5.64
CA ARG A 7 -2.20 -13.77 -6.21
C ARG A 7 -3.27 -14.47 -5.37
N ILE A 8 -3.01 -15.66 -4.85
CA ILE A 8 -3.94 -16.36 -3.94
C ILE A 8 -4.17 -15.53 -2.67
N ALA A 9 -3.12 -14.98 -2.07
CA ALA A 9 -3.24 -14.11 -0.90
C ALA A 9 -4.04 -12.84 -1.22
N PHE A 10 -3.76 -12.21 -2.37
CA PHE A 10 -4.50 -11.04 -2.85
C PHE A 10 -6.00 -11.33 -3.01
N PHE A 11 -6.38 -12.43 -3.67
CA PHE A 11 -7.80 -12.80 -3.82
C PHE A 11 -8.48 -13.09 -2.47
N ASN A 12 -7.77 -13.70 -1.52
CA ASN A 12 -8.30 -13.90 -0.17
C ASN A 12 -8.50 -12.56 0.59
N LEU A 13 -7.57 -11.61 0.45
CA LEU A 13 -7.72 -10.25 0.99
C LEU A 13 -8.94 -9.55 0.40
N VAL A 14 -9.13 -9.61 -0.93
CA VAL A 14 -10.32 -9.03 -1.59
C VAL A 14 -11.61 -9.64 -1.05
N ARG A 15 -11.63 -10.97 -0.87
CA ARG A 15 -12.80 -11.68 -0.35
C ARG A 15 -13.14 -11.27 1.09
N HIS A 16 -12.15 -11.04 1.95
CA HIS A 16 -12.37 -10.76 3.37
C HIS A 16 -12.57 -9.27 3.68
N PHE A 17 -11.82 -8.38 3.04
CA PHE A 17 -11.79 -6.95 3.35
C PHE A 17 -12.38 -6.07 2.26
N GLY A 18 -12.78 -6.67 1.13
CA GLY A 18 -13.24 -5.96 -0.04
C GLY A 18 -12.10 -5.44 -0.92
N PRO A 19 -12.45 -5.02 -2.16
CA PRO A 19 -11.47 -4.61 -3.15
C PRO A 19 -10.74 -3.30 -2.76
N VAL A 20 -11.45 -2.33 -2.18
CA VAL A 20 -10.89 -1.00 -1.86
C VAL A 20 -9.81 -1.12 -0.78
N SER A 21 -10.12 -1.75 0.35
CA SER A 21 -9.17 -1.94 1.46
C SER A 21 -7.95 -2.76 1.03
N THR A 22 -8.15 -3.75 0.17
CA THR A 22 -7.06 -4.57 -0.38
C THR A 22 -6.11 -3.73 -1.24
N VAL A 23 -6.65 -2.91 -2.16
CA VAL A 23 -5.83 -2.03 -3.00
C VAL A 23 -5.06 -1.01 -2.15
N GLN A 24 -5.67 -0.48 -1.09
CA GLN A 24 -4.98 0.40 -0.14
C GLN A 24 -3.81 -0.30 0.55
N ALA A 25 -4.01 -1.54 1.00
CA ALA A 25 -2.94 -2.35 1.61
C ALA A 25 -1.81 -2.65 0.63
N VAL A 26 -2.12 -2.92 -0.64
CA VAL A 26 -1.11 -3.12 -1.69
C VAL A 26 -0.31 -1.83 -1.94
N ASN A 27 -0.97 -0.67 -2.03
CA ASN A 27 -0.26 0.60 -2.18
C ASN A 27 0.69 0.89 -1.01
N LEU A 28 0.29 0.55 0.21
CA LEU A 28 1.16 0.64 1.38
C LEU A 28 2.35 -0.33 1.28
N ALA A 29 2.10 -1.58 0.91
CA ALA A 29 3.15 -2.59 0.73
C ALA A 29 4.16 -2.18 -0.36
N THR A 30 3.70 -1.52 -1.43
CA THR A 30 4.59 -0.97 -2.48
C THR A 30 5.55 0.07 -1.89
N VAL A 31 5.05 1.02 -1.09
CA VAL A 31 5.91 2.02 -0.43
C VAL A 31 6.93 1.35 0.50
N SER A 32 6.49 0.37 1.30
CA SER A 32 7.40 -0.40 2.17
C SER A 32 8.47 -1.16 1.38
N THR A 33 8.10 -1.72 0.23
CA THR A 33 9.03 -2.45 -0.65
C THR A 33 10.09 -1.52 -1.24
N VAL A 34 9.71 -0.30 -1.64
CA VAL A 34 10.67 0.71 -2.13
C VAL A 34 11.68 1.09 -1.04
N ILE A 35 11.21 1.36 0.18
CA ILE A 35 12.08 1.72 1.31
C ILE A 35 13.02 0.55 1.64
N MET A 36 12.48 -0.67 1.72
CA MET A 36 13.25 -1.86 2.02
C MET A 36 14.29 -2.17 0.93
N GLY A 37 13.93 -2.00 -0.34
CA GLY A 37 14.83 -2.15 -1.48
C GLY A 37 16.02 -1.20 -1.40
N ALA A 38 15.76 0.09 -1.16
CA ALA A 38 16.81 1.08 -0.97
C ALA A 38 17.75 0.73 0.19
N MET A 39 17.21 0.27 1.33
CA MET A 39 18.02 -0.12 2.49
C MET A 39 18.87 -1.38 2.25
N ILE A 40 18.32 -2.39 1.58
CA ILE A 40 19.02 -3.69 1.38
C ILE A 40 20.06 -3.59 0.27
N TYR A 41 19.73 -2.91 -0.83
CA TYR A 41 20.59 -2.85 -2.01
C TYR A 41 21.47 -1.59 -2.06
N GLY A 42 21.31 -0.68 -1.10
CA GLY A 42 22.08 0.57 -1.03
C GLY A 42 21.74 1.54 -2.16
N GLU A 43 20.53 1.46 -2.70
CA GLU A 43 20.09 2.36 -3.78
C GLU A 43 19.75 3.74 -3.25
N GLU A 44 20.11 4.77 -4.02
CA GLU A 44 19.79 6.16 -3.67
C GLU A 44 18.30 6.42 -3.82
N ILE A 45 17.66 6.89 -2.75
CA ILE A 45 16.28 7.38 -2.80
C ILE A 45 16.32 8.85 -3.22
N ASP A 46 15.94 9.13 -4.46
CA ASP A 46 15.82 10.49 -4.94
C ASP A 46 14.60 11.23 -4.35
N ALA A 47 14.60 12.56 -4.46
CA ALA A 47 13.51 13.39 -3.94
C ALA A 47 12.14 13.07 -4.57
N ARG A 48 12.10 12.53 -5.81
CA ARG A 48 10.85 12.18 -6.49
C ARG A 48 10.22 10.94 -5.87
N ILE A 49 11.03 9.94 -5.50
CA ILE A 49 10.56 8.75 -4.78
C ILE A 49 9.99 9.15 -3.43
N ILE A 50 10.69 10.01 -2.68
CA ILE A 50 10.23 10.51 -1.37
C ILE A 50 8.89 11.23 -1.50
N VAL A 51 8.78 12.18 -2.44
CA VAL A 51 7.54 12.94 -2.67
C VAL A 51 6.40 12.01 -3.10
N SER A 52 6.67 11.05 -3.99
CA SER A 52 5.66 10.09 -4.44
C SER A 52 5.17 9.19 -3.30
N ALA A 53 6.08 8.67 -2.48
CA ALA A 53 5.74 7.87 -1.31
C ALA A 53 4.93 8.67 -0.28
N ALA A 54 5.31 9.93 -0.02
CA ALA A 54 4.58 10.81 0.87
C ALA A 54 3.14 11.07 0.37
N LEU A 55 2.97 11.35 -0.93
CA LEU A 55 1.65 11.54 -1.54
C LEU A 55 0.78 10.30 -1.41
N VAL A 56 1.33 9.09 -1.62
CA VAL A 56 0.60 7.84 -1.44
C VAL A 56 0.17 7.67 0.01
N ILE A 57 1.06 7.89 0.99
CA ILE A 57 0.72 7.79 2.42
C ILE A 57 -0.37 8.78 2.79
N ILE A 58 -0.28 10.03 2.33
CA ILE A 58 -1.30 11.06 2.59
C ILE A 58 -2.65 10.65 1.99
N ALA A 59 -2.67 10.15 0.75
CA ALA A 59 -3.89 9.70 0.10
C ALA A 59 -4.53 8.51 0.84
N LEU A 60 -3.73 7.56 1.32
CA LEU A 60 -4.21 6.44 2.14
C LEU A 60 -4.78 6.91 3.48
N TRP A 61 -4.11 7.85 4.14
CA TRP A 61 -4.57 8.44 5.40
C TRP A 61 -5.91 9.18 5.23
N LEU A 62 -6.06 9.98 4.17
CA LEU A 62 -7.31 10.66 3.86
C LEU A 62 -8.45 9.66 3.58
N ASN A 63 -8.17 8.60 2.82
CA ASN A 63 -9.15 7.54 2.56
C ASN A 63 -9.59 6.82 3.84
N ALA A 64 -8.65 6.47 4.72
CA ALA A 64 -8.97 5.84 6.00
C ALA A 64 -9.81 6.77 6.90
N LYS A 65 -9.52 8.08 6.90
CA LYS A 65 -10.30 9.07 7.63
C LYS A 65 -11.72 9.20 7.08
N ALA A 66 -11.88 9.25 5.75
CA ALA A 66 -13.18 9.34 5.10
C ALA A 66 -14.04 8.09 5.37
N GLU A 67 -13.44 6.90 5.31
CA GLU A 67 -14.12 5.64 5.62
C GLU A 67 -14.60 5.60 7.07
N ARG A 68 -13.76 6.05 8.01
CA ARG A 68 -14.14 6.16 9.42
C ARG A 68 -15.32 7.12 9.63
N GLN A 69 -15.36 8.24 8.89
CA GLN A 69 -16.48 9.18 8.96
C GLN A 69 -17.77 8.58 8.42
N ARG A 70 -17.72 7.80 7.33
CA ARG A 70 -18.89 7.09 6.80
C ARG A 70 -19.47 6.07 7.76
N GLN A 71 -18.63 5.39 8.54
CA GLN A 71 -19.09 4.41 9.53
C GLN A 71 -19.77 5.04 10.76
N LEU A 72 -19.55 6.35 10.99
CA LEU A 72 -20.12 7.09 12.11
C LEU A 72 -21.39 7.87 11.75
N ALA A 73 -21.74 7.94 10.46
CA ALA A 73 -22.92 8.62 9.92
C ALA A 73 -24.06 7.62 9.67
#